data_AF-A0A3D9BJT5-F1
#
_entry.id   AF-A0A3D9BJT5-F1
#
_cell.length_a   1.000
_cell.length_b   1.000
_cell.length_c   1.000
_cell.angle_alpha   90.00
_cell.angle_beta   90.00
_cell.angle_gamma   90.00
#
_symmetry.space_group_name_H-M   'P 1'
#
loop_
_entity.id
_entity.type
_entity.pdbx_description
1 polymer ?
#
loop_
_entity_poly.entity_id
_entity_poly.type
_entity_poly.pdbx_seq_one_letter_code
_entity_poly.pdbx_strand_id
1 'polypeptide(L)'
;MKKILFFLFISSVFTFSQKADKEDIKKTIKTESIGGRMDFSKMVEEKYSSAPLIGFGNTLYNKKDFAILLWGAKVKNLGIESMDEALKLWGEIHNKKLTTPESKALKVGFKTKFE
;
A
#
# COMPACT_ATOMS: atom_id res chain seq x y z
N MET A 1 13.32 -53.70 19.71
CA MET A 1 12.41 -52.63 20.20
C MET A 1 12.47 -51.46 19.22
N LYS A 2 11.33 -51.12 18.62
CA LYS A 2 11.08 -49.92 17.78
C LYS A 2 11.45 -48.65 18.55
N LYS A 3 12.06 -47.65 17.88
CA LYS A 3 11.50 -46.28 17.77
C LYS A 3 11.97 -45.66 16.45
N ILE A 4 11.00 -45.44 15.56
CA ILE A 4 11.16 -44.78 14.26
C ILE A 4 11.26 -43.28 14.53
N LEU A 5 12.31 -42.66 14.03
CA LEU A 5 12.52 -41.21 14.04
C LEU A 5 11.62 -40.58 12.97
N PHE A 6 10.43 -40.14 13.35
CA PHE A 6 9.58 -39.30 12.51
C PHE A 6 9.88 -37.84 12.82
N PHE A 7 10.74 -37.22 12.01
CA PHE A 7 10.87 -35.77 11.96
C PHE A 7 10.76 -35.34 10.51
N LEU A 8 10.13 -34.17 10.32
CA LEU A 8 9.94 -33.40 9.08
C LEU A 8 8.71 -33.79 8.25
N PHE A 9 7.56 -33.19 8.58
CA PHE A 9 6.62 -32.63 7.59
C PHE A 9 5.55 -31.80 8.33
N ILE A 10 5.88 -30.56 8.73
CA ILE A 10 4.87 -29.57 9.19
C ILE A 10 5.08 -28.18 8.60
N SER A 11 5.94 -28.01 7.59
CA SER A 11 6.20 -26.69 7.00
C SER A 11 5.18 -26.24 5.95
N SER A 12 4.29 -27.12 5.46
CA SER A 12 3.37 -26.79 4.36
C SER A 12 2.10 -26.05 4.79
N VAL A 13 1.70 -26.12 6.07
CA VAL A 13 0.44 -25.53 6.54
C VAL A 13 0.56 -24.01 6.78
N PHE A 14 1.75 -23.54 7.20
CA PHE A 14 1.99 -22.12 7.48
C PHE A 14 1.99 -21.24 6.22
N THR A 15 2.47 -21.77 5.08
CA THR A 15 2.56 -21.03 3.82
C THR A 15 1.19 -20.77 3.19
N PHE A 16 0.20 -21.61 3.47
CA PHE A 16 -1.14 -21.47 2.91
C PHE A 16 -1.95 -20.37 3.60
N SER A 17 -1.90 -20.30 4.94
CA SER A 17 -2.58 -19.25 5.71
C SER A 17 -2.04 -17.85 5.38
N GLN A 18 -0.71 -17.69 5.31
CA GLN A 18 -0.10 -16.40 4.96
C GLN A 18 -0.44 -15.93 3.54
N LYS A 19 -0.62 -16.87 2.59
CA LYS A 19 -1.03 -16.54 1.22
C LYS A 19 -2.49 -16.10 1.15
N ALA A 20 -3.39 -16.74 1.90
CA ALA A 20 -4.79 -16.35 1.99
C ALA A 20 -4.92 -14.92 2.55
N ASP A 21 -4.23 -14.63 3.65
CA ASP A 21 -4.24 -13.31 4.27
C ASP A 21 -3.72 -12.20 3.32
N LYS A 22 -2.66 -12.49 2.56
CA LYS A 22 -2.06 -11.52 1.64
C LYS A 22 -2.94 -11.20 0.44
N GLU A 23 -3.65 -12.19 -0.12
CA GLU A 23 -4.59 -11.96 -1.21
C GLU A 23 -5.85 -11.22 -0.73
N ASP A 24 -6.33 -11.49 0.48
CA ASP A 24 -7.42 -10.73 1.08
C ASP A 24 -7.05 -9.26 1.30
N ILE A 25 -5.84 -8.99 1.82
CA ILE A 25 -5.31 -7.61 1.94
C ILE A 25 -5.30 -6.91 0.57
N LYS A 26 -4.77 -7.54 -0.48
CA LYS A 26 -4.74 -6.95 -1.82
C LYS A 26 -6.14 -6.70 -2.36
N LYS A 27 -7.07 -7.63 -2.15
CA LYS A 27 -8.47 -7.49 -2.56
C LYS A 27 -9.10 -6.28 -1.88
N THR A 28 -8.93 -6.14 -0.55
CA THR A 28 -9.40 -4.97 0.20
C THR A 28 -8.80 -3.69 -0.35
N ILE A 29 -7.49 -3.64 -0.59
CA ILE A 29 -6.84 -2.46 -1.16
C ILE A 29 -7.46 -2.12 -2.52
N LYS A 30 -7.62 -3.10 -3.42
CA LYS A 30 -8.21 -2.87 -4.75
C LYS A 30 -9.62 -2.30 -4.66
N THR A 31 -10.47 -2.88 -3.82
CA THR A 31 -11.86 -2.44 -3.64
C THR A 31 -11.96 -1.06 -3.01
N GLU A 32 -11.08 -0.72 -2.05
CA GLU A 32 -11.19 0.53 -1.30
C GLU A 32 -10.46 1.72 -1.96
N SER A 33 -9.61 1.48 -2.96
CA SER A 33 -8.74 2.51 -3.55
C SER A 33 -9.45 3.46 -4.53
N ILE A 34 -10.61 3.09 -5.07
CA ILE A 34 -11.39 3.93 -5.98
C ILE A 34 -12.80 4.05 -5.40
N GLY A 35 -13.20 5.27 -5.02
CA GLY A 35 -14.49 5.56 -4.38
C GLY A 35 -14.67 4.99 -2.97
N GLY A 36 -13.69 4.25 -2.44
CA GLY A 36 -13.71 3.67 -1.10
C GLY A 36 -12.88 4.47 -0.09
N ARG A 37 -12.61 3.86 1.07
CA ARG A 37 -11.91 4.52 2.21
C ARG A 37 -10.42 4.80 1.95
N MET A 38 -9.85 4.22 0.89
CA MET A 38 -8.47 4.47 0.46
C MET A 38 -8.40 5.39 -0.75
N ASP A 39 -9.52 5.91 -1.23
CA ASP A 39 -9.56 6.99 -2.20
C ASP A 39 -9.32 8.33 -1.49
N PHE A 40 -8.05 8.69 -1.36
CA PHE A 40 -7.65 9.92 -0.68
C PHE A 40 -7.86 11.19 -1.51
N SER A 41 -8.25 11.07 -2.80
CA SER A 41 -8.37 12.22 -3.68
C SER A 41 -9.37 13.25 -3.14
N LYS A 42 -10.57 12.81 -2.80
CA LYS A 42 -11.65 13.65 -2.27
C LYS A 42 -11.28 14.26 -0.91
N MET A 43 -10.72 13.46 -0.01
CA MET A 43 -10.30 13.94 1.31
C MET A 43 -9.24 15.05 1.19
N VAL A 44 -8.27 14.89 0.30
CA VAL A 44 -7.23 15.89 0.08
C VAL A 44 -7.81 17.16 -0.54
N GLU A 45 -8.71 17.03 -1.51
CA GLU A 45 -9.39 18.19 -2.12
C GLU A 45 -10.19 19.00 -1.11
N GLU A 46 -10.92 18.34 -0.21
CA GLU A 46 -11.72 19.02 0.82
C GLU A 46 -10.83 19.66 1.89
N LYS A 47 -9.90 18.89 2.46
CA LYS A 47 -9.04 19.33 3.57
C LYS A 47 -8.06 20.44 3.17
N TYR A 48 -7.60 20.43 1.93
CA TYR A 48 -6.62 21.39 1.41
C TYR A 48 -7.19 22.23 0.28
N SER A 49 -8.50 22.49 0.29
CA SER A 49 -9.23 23.18 -0.78
C SER A 49 -8.60 24.52 -1.19
N SER A 50 -8.15 25.32 -0.22
CA SER A 50 -7.54 26.64 -0.44
C SER A 50 -6.03 26.61 -0.69
N ALA A 51 -5.37 25.45 -0.56
CA ALA A 51 -3.93 25.33 -0.68
C ALA A 51 -3.53 24.79 -2.07
N PRO A 52 -2.71 25.52 -2.86
CA PRO A 52 -2.23 25.03 -4.15
C PRO A 52 -1.22 23.88 -4.01
N LEU A 53 -0.48 23.87 -2.90
CA LEU A 53 0.51 22.85 -2.57
C LEU A 53 0.40 22.47 -1.09
N ILE A 54 0.77 21.22 -0.78
CA ILE A 54 0.71 20.63 0.55
C ILE A 54 2.14 20.27 0.97
N GLY A 55 2.58 20.81 2.11
CA GLY A 55 3.89 20.50 2.68
C GLY A 55 3.88 19.18 3.43
N PHE A 56 4.90 18.35 3.19
CA PHE A 56 5.16 17.15 3.98
C PHE A 56 6.67 16.92 4.08
N GLY A 57 7.20 17.00 5.31
CA GLY A 57 8.64 17.14 5.52
C GLY A 57 9.19 18.36 4.79
N ASN A 58 10.26 18.17 4.02
CA ASN A 58 10.90 19.25 3.25
C ASN A 58 10.45 19.31 1.78
N THR A 59 9.32 18.67 1.42
CA THR A 59 8.82 18.61 0.03
C THR A 59 7.40 19.17 -0.04
N LEU A 60 7.13 19.90 -1.13
CA LEU A 60 5.79 20.37 -1.48
C LEU A 60 5.18 19.44 -2.54
N TYR A 61 3.93 19.05 -2.32
CA TYR A 61 3.19 18.16 -3.21
C TYR A 61 1.97 18.89 -3.76
N ASN A 62 1.62 18.64 -5.02
CA ASN A 62 0.26 18.91 -5.48
C ASN A 62 -0.71 17.92 -4.80
N LYS A 63 -2.00 18.21 -4.86
CA LYS A 63 -3.05 17.41 -4.20
C LYS A 63 -3.06 15.94 -4.64
N LYS A 64 -2.86 15.69 -5.93
CA LYS A 64 -2.82 14.34 -6.50
C LYS A 64 -1.66 13.53 -5.94
N ASP A 65 -0.45 14.08 -5.95
CA ASP A 65 0.74 13.41 -5.43
C ASP A 65 0.62 13.20 -3.92
N PHE A 66 0.03 14.15 -3.20
CA PHE A 66 -0.21 13.99 -1.77
C PHE A 66 -1.22 12.87 -1.46
N ALA A 67 -2.29 12.73 -2.25
CA ALA A 67 -3.20 11.60 -2.13
C ALA A 67 -2.49 10.24 -2.37
N ILE A 68 -1.57 10.19 -3.34
CA ILE A 68 -0.76 8.99 -3.61
C ILE A 68 0.22 8.70 -2.46
N LEU A 69 0.78 9.73 -1.82
CA LEU A 69 1.60 9.59 -0.62
C LEU A 69 0.80 8.94 0.52
N LEU A 70 -0.39 9.46 0.81
CA LEU A 70 -1.26 8.89 1.85
C LEU A 70 -1.67 7.45 1.52
N TRP A 71 -1.92 7.15 0.25
CA TRP A 71 -2.19 5.79 -0.21
C TRP A 71 -1.01 4.85 0.03
N GLY A 72 0.21 5.28 -0.34
CA GLY A 72 1.44 4.51 -0.13
C GLY A 72 1.66 4.14 1.34
N ALA A 73 1.39 5.08 2.24
CA ALA A 73 1.44 4.84 3.67
C ALA A 73 0.39 3.85 4.16
N LYS A 74 -0.86 4.01 3.70
CA LYS A 74 -1.96 3.13 4.10
C LYS A 74 -1.72 1.69 3.67
N VAL A 75 -1.23 1.45 2.45
CA VAL A 75 -0.95 0.08 1.98
C VAL A 75 0.20 -0.57 2.75
N LYS A 76 1.22 0.21 3.15
CA LYS A 76 2.27 -0.29 4.03
C LYS A 76 1.70 -0.75 5.37
N ASN A 77 0.85 0.08 5.98
CA ASN A 77 0.20 -0.23 7.26
C ASN A 77 -0.76 -1.42 7.17
N LEU A 78 -1.32 -1.70 6.00
CA LEU A 78 -2.17 -2.87 5.75
C LEU A 78 -1.38 -4.16 5.51
N GLY A 79 -0.06 -4.10 5.42
CA GLY A 79 0.79 -5.29 5.30
C GLY A 79 1.41 -5.51 3.92
N ILE A 80 1.39 -4.52 3.00
CA ILE A 80 2.23 -4.61 1.80
C ILE A 80 3.70 -4.45 2.20
N GLU A 81 4.50 -5.46 1.89
CA GLU A 81 5.85 -5.57 2.45
C GLU A 81 6.89 -4.82 1.64
N SER A 82 6.74 -4.81 0.31
CA SER A 82 7.73 -4.25 -0.63
C SER A 82 7.21 -3.05 -1.41
N MET A 83 8.13 -2.14 -1.73
CA MET A 83 7.84 -0.96 -2.55
C MET A 83 7.38 -1.35 -3.96
N ASP A 84 8.02 -2.35 -4.55
CA ASP A 84 7.71 -2.79 -5.91
C ASP A 84 6.30 -3.39 -6.00
N GLU A 85 5.87 -4.11 -4.96
CA GLU A 85 4.51 -4.60 -4.83
C GLU A 85 3.49 -3.44 -4.76
N ALA A 86 3.78 -2.40 -3.97
CA ALA A 86 2.91 -1.22 -3.87
C ALA A 86 2.82 -0.46 -5.21
N LEU A 87 3.95 -0.26 -5.90
CA LEU A 87 3.99 0.38 -7.22
C LEU A 87 3.19 -0.41 -8.26
N LYS A 88 3.35 -1.74 -8.28
CA LYS A 88 2.62 -2.63 -9.18
C LYS A 88 1.11 -2.59 -8.88
N LEU A 89 0.74 -2.72 -7.62
CA LEU A 89 -0.65 -2.73 -7.18
C LEU A 89 -1.36 -1.42 -7.53
N TRP A 90 -0.70 -0.27 -7.33
CA TRP A 90 -1.25 1.01 -7.73
C TRP A 90 -1.52 1.06 -9.24
N GLY A 91 -0.57 0.59 -10.04
CA GLY A 91 -0.70 0.56 -11.50
C GLY A 91 -1.80 -0.37 -12.01
N GLU A 92 -2.00 -1.51 -11.35
CA GLU A 92 -3.12 -2.43 -11.63
C GLU A 92 -4.47 -1.77 -11.34
N ILE A 93 -4.61 -1.08 -10.21
CA ILE A 93 -5.86 -0.43 -9.80
C ILE A 93 -6.24 0.70 -10.75
N HIS A 94 -5.28 1.52 -11.16
CA HIS A 94 -5.53 2.72 -11.97
C HIS A 94 -5.34 2.51 -13.47
N ASN A 95 -5.00 1.28 -13.89
CA ASN A 95 -4.66 0.92 -15.26
C ASN A 95 -3.67 1.88 -15.95
N LYS A 96 -2.69 2.38 -15.19
CA LYS A 96 -1.68 3.33 -15.69
C LYS A 96 -0.41 3.27 -14.87
N LYS A 97 0.73 3.62 -15.48
CA LYS A 97 1.99 3.77 -14.75
C LYS A 97 2.03 5.12 -14.03
N LEU A 98 2.65 5.12 -12.85
CA LEU A 98 2.98 6.35 -12.13
C LEU A 98 3.99 7.16 -12.93
N THR A 99 3.81 8.48 -12.94
CA THR A 99 4.87 9.41 -13.36
C THR A 99 6.00 9.47 -12.32
N THR A 100 7.12 10.10 -12.65
CA THR A 100 8.25 10.24 -11.73
C THR A 100 7.88 10.95 -10.42
N PRO A 101 7.17 12.10 -10.43
CA PRO A 101 6.69 12.75 -9.20
C PRO A 101 5.76 11.85 -8.37
N GLU A 102 4.79 11.20 -9.01
CA GLU A 102 3.82 10.34 -8.33
C GLU A 102 4.50 9.12 -7.69
N SER A 103 5.46 8.50 -8.39
CA SER A 103 6.26 7.39 -7.85
C SER A 103 7.09 7.82 -6.64
N LYS A 104 7.66 9.04 -6.66
CA LYS A 104 8.38 9.60 -5.50
C LYS A 104 7.42 9.82 -4.33
N ALA A 105 6.21 10.33 -4.57
CA ALA A 105 5.22 10.53 -3.53
C ALA A 105 4.79 9.21 -2.88
N LEU A 106 4.50 8.18 -3.68
CA LEU A 106 4.21 6.83 -3.18
C LEU A 106 5.37 6.29 -2.34
N LYS A 107 6.62 6.44 -2.83
CA LYS A 107 7.82 5.98 -2.12
C LYS A 107 8.02 6.66 -0.77
N VAL A 108 7.73 7.96 -0.68
CA VAL A 108 7.79 8.69 0.59
C VAL A 108 6.72 8.13 1.52
N GLY A 109 5.46 8.08 1.07
CA GLY A 109 4.35 7.56 1.85
C GLY A 109 4.60 6.16 2.41
N PHE A 110 5.05 5.23 1.57
CA PHE A 110 5.33 3.84 1.94
C PHE A 110 6.48 3.69 2.95
N LYS A 111 7.41 4.66 3.01
CA LYS A 111 8.50 4.67 4.02
C LYS A 111 8.10 5.40 5.29
N THR A 112 7.10 6.27 5.24
CA THR A 112 6.60 7.00 6.40
C THR A 112 5.82 6.07 7.32
N LYS A 113 6.15 6.09 8.61
CA LYS A 113 5.26 5.62 9.66
C LYS A 113 4.38 6.80 10.06
N PHE A 114 3.09 6.74 9.73
CA PHE A 114 2.13 7.68 10.30
C PHE A 114 1.79 7.16 11.69
N GLU A 115 2.24 7.88 12.72
CA GLU A 115 1.86 7.66 14.13
C GLU A 115 0.40 8.03 14.36
#